data_AF-X0ZN82-F1
#
_entry.id   AF-X0ZN82-F1
#
_cell.length_a   1.000
_cell.length_b   1.000
_cell.length_c   1.000
_cell.angle_alpha   90.00
_cell.angle_beta   90.00
_cell.angle_gamma   90.00
#
_symmetry.space_group_name_H-M   'P 1'
#
loop_
_entity.id
_entity.type
_entity.pdbx_description
1 polymer ?
#
loop_
_entity_poly.entity_id
_entity_poly.type
_entity_poly.pdbx_seq_one_letter_code
_entity_poly.pdbx_strand_id
1 'polypeptide(L)'
;MFEPYNNSALAVIQKYKDIEERKGSFESLQIGHRNMLKNAALSFYQAGHRRQAQKIYNQLRKLYPLEEFKVPLVIFLKNRLMEELRDIGLNNAKEIVVMMVRESYFRYAMHDDDEATGGEKMAQEAYDHYQSMYADENRIDLPDFKLLKYFALYDFLNDQQYPPDLRRNLLGRIKVERPELFEQLAQQEEKLLKQSKQSK
;
A
#
# COMPACT_ATOMS: atom_id res chain seq x y z
N MET A 1 -18.40 -3.66 -7.77
CA MET A 1 -19.04 -2.34 -7.45
C MET A 1 -18.39 -1.16 -8.16
N PHE A 2 -17.09 -1.19 -8.49
CA PHE A 2 -16.41 -0.07 -9.16
C PHE A 2 -17.05 0.35 -10.50
N GLU A 3 -17.27 -0.58 -11.43
CA GLU A 3 -17.72 -0.24 -12.80
C GLU A 3 -19.10 0.46 -12.85
N PRO A 4 -20.15 -0.01 -12.14
CA PRO A 4 -21.42 0.73 -12.09
C PRO A 4 -21.28 2.15 -11.52
N TYR A 5 -20.44 2.33 -10.50
CA TYR A 5 -20.20 3.64 -9.89
C TYR A 5 -19.45 4.58 -10.83
N ASN A 6 -18.38 4.09 -11.48
CA ASN A 6 -17.61 4.79 -12.51
C ASN A 6 -18.52 5.27 -13.66
N ASN A 7 -19.38 4.38 -14.16
CA ASN A 7 -20.33 4.70 -15.23
C ASN A 7 -21.35 5.77 -14.78
N SER A 8 -21.86 5.67 -13.56
CA SER A 8 -22.77 6.67 -12.99
C SER A 8 -22.11 8.04 -12.87
N ALA A 9 -20.88 8.10 -12.36
CA ALA A 9 -20.11 9.34 -12.23
C ALA A 9 -19.87 10.02 -13.59
N LEU A 10 -19.48 9.23 -14.61
CA LEU A 10 -19.33 9.74 -15.98
C LEU A 10 -20.65 10.26 -16.56
N ALA A 11 -21.76 9.54 -16.35
CA ALA A 11 -23.07 9.97 -16.81
C ALA A 11 -23.51 11.30 -16.15
N VAL A 12 -23.17 11.50 -14.87
CA VAL A 12 -23.41 12.79 -14.19
C VAL A 12 -22.54 13.88 -14.79
N ILE A 13 -21.23 13.68 -14.95
CA ILE A 13 -20.31 14.66 -15.55
C ILE A 13 -20.80 15.10 -16.93
N GLN A 14 -21.21 14.14 -17.77
CA GLN A 14 -21.64 14.41 -19.14
C GLN A 14 -22.85 15.36 -19.21
N LYS A 15 -23.75 15.35 -18.21
CA LYS A 15 -24.91 16.26 -18.17
C LYS A 15 -24.53 17.73 -18.04
N TYR A 16 -23.32 18.04 -17.56
CA TYR A 16 -22.88 19.40 -17.28
C TYR A 16 -21.89 19.93 -18.33
N LYS A 17 -21.48 19.10 -19.29
CA LYS A 17 -20.39 19.40 -20.24
C LYS A 17 -20.64 20.65 -21.07
N ASP A 18 -21.88 20.82 -21.53
CA ASP A 18 -22.25 21.85 -22.50
C ASP A 18 -23.10 22.98 -21.86
N ILE A 19 -23.17 23.04 -20.53
CA ILE A 19 -23.92 24.07 -19.79
C ILE A 19 -22.95 25.15 -19.30
N GLU A 20 -22.88 26.26 -20.03
CA GLU A 20 -21.91 27.33 -19.78
C GLU A 20 -22.03 27.93 -18.37
N GLU A 21 -23.25 28.15 -17.87
CA GLU A 21 -23.45 28.69 -16.50
C GLU A 21 -23.03 27.72 -15.40
N ARG A 22 -22.78 26.45 -15.73
CA ARG A 22 -22.39 25.39 -14.78
C ARG A 22 -20.97 24.86 -14.99
N LYS A 23 -20.14 25.60 -15.72
CA LYS A 23 -18.73 25.23 -15.96
C LYS A 23 -17.96 24.89 -14.68
N GLY A 24 -18.14 25.68 -13.60
CA GLY A 24 -17.51 25.40 -12.31
C GLY A 24 -17.96 24.07 -11.67
N SER A 25 -19.23 23.68 -11.84
CA SER A 25 -19.73 22.38 -11.39
C SER A 25 -19.15 21.24 -12.23
N PHE A 26 -19.05 21.42 -13.55
CA PHE A 26 -18.43 20.45 -14.45
C PHE A 26 -16.97 20.17 -14.05
N GLU A 27 -16.18 21.21 -13.83
CA GLU A 27 -14.78 21.09 -13.37
C GLU A 27 -14.68 20.38 -12.02
N SER A 28 -15.55 20.74 -11.06
CA SER A 28 -15.58 20.10 -9.73
C SER A 28 -15.90 18.61 -9.80
N LEU A 29 -16.86 18.21 -10.64
CA LEU A 29 -17.21 16.81 -10.86
C LEU A 29 -16.06 16.03 -11.52
N GLN A 30 -15.35 16.65 -12.47
CA GLN A 30 -14.16 16.07 -13.07
C GLN A 30 -13.03 15.86 -12.06
N ILE A 31 -12.80 16.81 -11.14
CA ILE A 31 -11.82 16.67 -10.07
C ILE A 31 -12.19 15.50 -9.15
N GLY A 32 -13.46 15.42 -8.72
CA GLY A 32 -13.94 14.33 -7.88
C GLY A 32 -13.77 12.96 -8.53
N HIS A 33 -14.17 12.82 -9.80
CA HIS A 33 -13.99 11.57 -10.55
C HIS A 33 -12.52 11.23 -10.80
N ARG A 34 -11.66 12.22 -11.05
CA ARG A 34 -10.21 12.01 -11.16
C ARG A 34 -9.65 11.43 -9.87
N ASN A 35 -9.95 12.03 -8.72
CA ASN A 35 -9.50 11.54 -7.41
C ASN A 35 -10.04 10.15 -7.10
N MET A 36 -11.30 9.87 -7.44
CA MET A 36 -11.87 8.52 -7.36
C MET A 36 -11.06 7.50 -8.16
N LEU A 37 -10.67 7.81 -9.40
CA LEU A 37 -9.84 6.93 -10.23
C LEU A 37 -8.42 6.77 -9.65
N LYS A 38 -7.79 7.83 -9.13
CA LYS A 38 -6.49 7.77 -8.45
C LYS A 38 -6.55 6.77 -7.27
N ASN A 39 -7.55 6.92 -6.39
CA ASN A 39 -7.74 6.06 -5.22
C ASN A 39 -8.06 4.62 -5.62
N ALA A 40 -8.95 4.42 -6.59
CA ALA A 40 -9.31 3.08 -7.05
C ALA A 40 -8.10 2.34 -7.64
N ALA A 41 -7.27 3.01 -8.45
CA ALA A 41 -6.06 2.40 -8.99
C ALA A 41 -5.12 1.92 -7.88
N LEU A 42 -4.92 2.73 -6.83
CA LEU A 42 -4.11 2.35 -5.67
C LEU A 42 -4.73 1.18 -4.90
N SER A 43 -6.01 1.25 -4.54
CA SER A 43 -6.67 0.18 -3.77
C SER A 43 -6.71 -1.15 -4.51
N PHE A 44 -7.02 -1.15 -5.81
CA PHE A 44 -6.98 -2.39 -6.61
C PHE A 44 -5.56 -2.95 -6.70
N TYR A 45 -4.55 -2.11 -6.81
CA TYR A 45 -3.16 -2.57 -6.85
C TYR A 45 -2.73 -3.17 -5.51
N GLN A 46 -3.05 -2.51 -4.39
CA GLN A 46 -2.77 -3.01 -3.04
C GLN A 46 -3.49 -4.34 -2.74
N ALA A 47 -4.68 -4.55 -3.31
CA ALA A 47 -5.37 -5.84 -3.25
C ALA A 47 -4.82 -6.90 -4.24
N GLY A 48 -3.74 -6.60 -4.97
CA GLY A 48 -3.11 -7.46 -5.98
C GLY A 48 -3.89 -7.62 -7.28
N HIS A 49 -4.93 -6.82 -7.52
CA HIS A 49 -5.69 -6.80 -8.76
C HIS A 49 -5.01 -5.91 -9.82
N ARG A 50 -3.73 -6.19 -10.15
CA ARG A 50 -2.89 -5.37 -11.04
C ARG A 50 -3.51 -5.08 -12.42
N ARG A 51 -4.12 -6.07 -13.04
CA ARG A 51 -4.79 -5.89 -14.35
C ARG A 51 -5.92 -4.86 -14.26
N GLN A 52 -6.70 -4.90 -13.19
CA GLN A 52 -7.77 -3.94 -12.95
C GLN A 52 -7.20 -2.57 -12.62
N ALA A 53 -6.17 -2.48 -11.76
CA ALA A 53 -5.48 -1.23 -11.47
C ALA A 53 -4.92 -0.57 -12.75
N GLN A 54 -4.30 -1.35 -13.63
CA GLN A 54 -3.79 -0.88 -14.91
C GLN A 54 -4.90 -0.41 -15.84
N LYS A 55 -6.04 -1.12 -15.90
CA LYS A 55 -7.22 -0.70 -16.67
C LYS A 55 -7.74 0.65 -16.18
N ILE A 56 -7.89 0.81 -14.87
CA ILE A 56 -8.34 2.06 -14.24
C ILE A 56 -7.34 3.19 -14.53
N TYR A 57 -6.04 2.93 -14.41
CA TYR A 57 -5.00 3.92 -14.70
C TYR A 57 -4.98 4.34 -16.17
N ASN A 58 -5.18 3.40 -17.10
CA ASN A 58 -5.30 3.74 -18.52
C ASN A 58 -6.54 4.60 -18.80
N GLN A 59 -7.67 4.33 -18.12
CA GLN A 59 -8.85 5.19 -18.20
C GLN A 59 -8.56 6.59 -17.64
N LEU A 60 -7.89 6.68 -16.48
CA LEU A 60 -7.48 7.95 -15.87
C LEU A 60 -6.63 8.79 -16.83
N ARG A 61 -5.59 8.19 -17.44
CA ARG A 61 -4.72 8.84 -18.44
C ARG A 61 -5.49 9.33 -19.66
N LYS A 62 -6.46 8.54 -20.12
CA LYS A 62 -7.28 8.88 -21.30
C LYS A 62 -8.22 10.04 -21.03
N LEU A 63 -8.87 10.05 -19.86
CA LEU A 63 -9.88 11.06 -19.52
C LEU A 63 -9.25 12.37 -19.02
N TYR A 64 -8.09 12.29 -18.38
CA TYR A 64 -7.40 13.41 -17.77
C TYR A 64 -5.91 13.38 -18.15
N PRO A 65 -5.51 13.94 -19.30
CA PRO A 65 -4.12 13.84 -19.78
C PRO A 65 -3.18 14.85 -19.07
N LEU A 66 -3.02 14.70 -17.74
CA LEU A 66 -2.12 15.53 -16.91
C LEU A 66 -0.70 14.95 -16.87
N GLU A 67 0.30 15.80 -16.60
CA GLU A 67 1.72 15.40 -16.51
C GLU A 67 1.96 14.31 -15.45
N GLU A 68 1.25 14.36 -14.30
CA GLU A 68 1.36 13.35 -13.24
C GLU A 68 1.02 11.91 -13.70
N PHE A 69 0.34 11.77 -14.84
CA PHE A 69 -0.02 10.46 -15.40
C PHE A 69 0.83 10.04 -16.61
N LYS A 70 1.94 10.75 -16.90
CA LYS A 70 2.91 10.39 -17.95
C LYS A 70 4.03 9.49 -17.42
N VAL A 71 3.71 8.61 -16.49
CA VAL A 71 4.66 7.66 -15.89
C VAL A 71 4.07 6.24 -15.93
N PRO A 72 4.88 5.18 -15.74
CA PRO A 72 4.36 3.83 -15.55
C PRO A 72 3.45 3.74 -14.31
N LEU A 73 2.49 2.80 -14.30
CA LEU A 73 1.53 2.60 -13.21
C LEU A 73 2.23 2.56 -11.85
N VAL A 74 3.30 1.76 -11.72
CA VAL A 74 4.01 1.57 -10.44
C VAL A 74 4.58 2.89 -9.92
N ILE A 75 5.12 3.74 -10.80
CA ILE A 75 5.65 5.06 -10.41
C ILE A 75 4.51 5.98 -9.98
N PHE A 76 3.40 5.97 -10.72
CA PHE A 76 2.22 6.74 -10.35
C PHE A 76 1.67 6.33 -8.98
N LEU A 77 1.53 5.03 -8.74
CA LEU A 77 1.03 4.50 -7.47
C LEU A 77 1.96 4.79 -6.30
N LYS A 78 3.28 4.70 -6.52
CA LYS A 78 4.28 5.13 -5.53
C LYS A 78 4.07 6.60 -5.18
N ASN A 79 4.02 7.49 -6.17
CA ASN A 79 3.82 8.93 -5.92
C ASN A 79 2.50 9.18 -5.18
N ARG A 80 1.43 8.47 -5.57
CA ARG A 80 0.13 8.58 -4.91
C ARG A 80 0.19 8.12 -3.45
N LEU A 81 0.85 7.02 -3.16
CA LEU A 81 1.05 6.54 -1.80
C LEU A 81 1.82 7.57 -0.96
N MET A 82 2.87 8.17 -1.53
CA MET A 82 3.64 9.22 -0.85
C MET A 82 2.80 10.47 -0.57
N GLU A 83 1.88 10.85 -1.47
CA GLU A 83 0.91 11.92 -1.19
C GLU A 83 0.02 11.57 0.00
N GLU A 84 -0.50 10.34 0.07
CA GLU A 84 -1.38 9.92 1.18
C GLU A 84 -0.64 9.85 2.52
N LEU A 85 0.64 9.50 2.53
CA LEU A 85 1.46 9.45 3.74
C LEU A 85 1.71 10.83 4.39
N ARG A 86 1.57 11.93 3.65
CA ARG A 86 1.82 13.29 4.18
C ARG A 86 0.80 13.74 5.21
N ASP A 87 -0.44 13.27 5.09
CA ASP A 87 -1.57 13.79 5.86
C ASP A 87 -2.02 12.83 6.98
N ILE A 88 -1.31 11.70 7.17
CA ILE A 88 -1.67 10.69 8.16
C ILE A 88 -0.78 10.75 9.41
N GLY A 89 -1.35 10.40 10.56
CA GLY A 89 -0.60 10.27 11.80
C GLY A 89 0.27 9.01 11.85
N LEU A 90 1.22 9.01 12.79
CA LEU A 90 2.20 7.94 13.00
C LEU A 90 1.60 6.52 13.07
N ASN A 91 0.52 6.33 13.81
CA ASN A 91 -0.10 5.02 13.97
C ASN A 91 -0.63 4.49 12.64
N ASN A 92 -1.24 5.34 11.83
CA ASN A 92 -1.75 4.98 10.51
C ASN A 92 -0.59 4.67 9.56
N ALA A 93 0.49 5.45 9.60
CA ALA A 93 1.68 5.19 8.80
C ALA A 93 2.31 3.83 9.14
N LYS A 94 2.45 3.53 10.44
CA LYS A 94 2.90 2.23 10.93
C LYS A 94 2.01 1.10 10.39
N GLU A 95 0.70 1.22 10.54
CA GLU A 95 -0.25 0.21 10.10
C GLU A 95 -0.18 -0.04 8.59
N ILE A 96 -0.10 1.03 7.78
CA ILE A 96 0.04 0.92 6.32
C ILE A 96 1.31 0.14 5.96
N VAL A 97 2.45 0.51 6.54
CA VAL A 97 3.72 -0.18 6.26
C VAL A 97 3.65 -1.64 6.67
N VAL A 98 3.13 -1.95 7.87
CA VAL A 98 2.95 -3.34 8.35
C VAL A 98 2.03 -4.12 7.42
N MET A 99 0.91 -3.55 6.98
CA MET A 99 -0.01 -4.20 6.05
C MET A 99 0.62 -4.47 4.68
N MET A 100 1.44 -3.55 4.16
CA MET A 100 2.16 -3.76 2.90
C MET A 100 3.18 -4.89 2.99
N VAL A 101 3.95 -4.96 4.09
CA VAL A 101 4.88 -6.07 4.31
C VAL A 101 4.12 -7.39 4.49
N ARG A 102 3.00 -7.37 5.22
CA ARG A 102 2.16 -8.55 5.45
C ARG A 102 1.57 -9.11 4.16
N GLU A 103 1.10 -8.24 3.26
CA GLU A 103 0.67 -8.65 1.92
C GLU A 103 1.84 -9.24 1.11
N SER A 104 3.04 -8.65 1.24
CA SER A 104 4.24 -9.20 0.58
C SER A 104 4.58 -10.60 1.09
N TYR A 105 4.42 -10.87 2.39
CA TYR A 105 4.52 -12.22 2.95
C TYR A 105 3.41 -13.15 2.45
N PHE A 106 2.17 -12.67 2.31
CA PHE A 106 1.09 -13.46 1.70
C PHE A 106 1.47 -13.91 0.27
N ARG A 107 1.94 -12.98 -0.56
CA ARG A 107 2.39 -13.25 -1.93
C ARG A 107 3.55 -14.24 -1.96
N TYR A 108 4.50 -14.06 -1.06
CA TYR A 108 5.61 -14.99 -0.92
C TYR A 108 5.12 -16.38 -0.48
N ALA A 109 4.17 -16.49 0.45
CA ALA A 109 3.59 -17.79 0.80
C ALA A 109 2.89 -18.49 -0.39
N MET A 110 2.44 -17.71 -1.38
CA MET A 110 1.75 -18.17 -2.59
C MET A 110 2.66 -18.39 -3.81
N HIS A 111 3.99 -18.32 -3.65
CA HIS A 111 4.98 -18.40 -4.75
C HIS A 111 4.87 -17.28 -5.79
N ASP A 112 4.31 -16.14 -5.41
CA ASP A 112 4.29 -14.91 -6.20
C ASP A 112 5.49 -14.03 -5.80
N ASP A 113 6.69 -14.53 -6.06
CA ASP A 113 7.95 -14.01 -5.50
C ASP A 113 8.33 -12.63 -6.04
N ASP A 114 8.04 -12.36 -7.31
CA ASP A 114 8.25 -11.05 -7.92
C ASP A 114 7.31 -10.01 -7.29
N GLU A 115 6.06 -10.38 -7.02
CA GLU A 115 5.10 -9.50 -6.34
C GLU A 115 5.53 -9.24 -4.90
N ALA A 116 5.90 -10.30 -4.17
CA ALA A 116 6.38 -10.19 -2.80
C ALA A 116 7.57 -9.22 -2.71
N THR A 117 8.54 -9.38 -3.62
CA THR A 117 9.74 -8.54 -3.67
C THR A 117 9.39 -7.07 -4.00
N GLY A 118 8.52 -6.86 -5.00
CA GLY A 118 8.07 -5.53 -5.39
C GLY A 118 7.30 -4.82 -4.27
N GLY A 119 6.42 -5.55 -3.57
CA GLY A 119 5.63 -5.07 -2.44
C GLY A 119 6.51 -4.71 -1.24
N GLU A 120 7.46 -5.56 -0.87
CA GLU A 120 8.37 -5.32 0.26
C GLU A 120 9.24 -4.08 -0.02
N LYS A 121 9.73 -3.92 -1.25
CA LYS A 121 10.46 -2.72 -1.66
C LYS A 121 9.61 -1.46 -1.58
N MET A 122 8.35 -1.52 -2.04
CA MET A 122 7.44 -0.38 -1.95
C MET A 122 7.14 -0.01 -0.48
N ALA A 123 7.04 -1.00 0.41
CA ALA A 123 6.86 -0.78 1.84
C ALA A 123 8.07 -0.10 2.49
N GLN A 124 9.29 -0.49 2.10
CA GLN A 124 10.52 0.17 2.54
C GLN A 124 10.56 1.63 2.06
N GLU A 125 10.25 1.88 0.79
CA GLU A 125 10.23 3.24 0.23
C GLU A 125 9.19 4.13 0.92
N ALA A 126 8.02 3.57 1.28
CA ALA A 126 7.00 4.25 2.06
C ALA A 126 7.48 4.62 3.48
N TYR A 127 8.13 3.67 4.16
CA TYR A 127 8.75 3.89 5.45
C TYR A 127 9.83 4.98 5.40
N ASP A 128 10.75 4.88 4.44
CA ASP A 128 11.86 5.84 4.28
C ASP A 128 11.32 7.24 3.98
N HIS A 129 10.29 7.35 3.13
CA HIS A 129 9.66 8.62 2.84
C HIS A 129 9.03 9.24 4.08
N TYR A 130 8.24 8.46 4.83
CA TYR A 130 7.60 8.95 6.06
C TYR A 130 8.65 9.44 7.07
N GLN A 131 9.69 8.63 7.34
CA GLN A 131 10.77 9.03 8.24
C GLN A 131 11.48 10.31 7.77
N SER A 132 11.72 10.46 6.46
CA SER A 132 12.39 11.66 5.92
C SER A 132 11.58 12.95 6.07
N MET A 133 10.25 12.87 6.11
CA MET A 133 9.39 14.05 6.26
C MET A 133 9.45 14.65 7.67
N TYR A 134 9.75 13.83 8.68
CA TYR A 134 9.74 14.23 10.09
C TYR A 134 11.12 14.19 10.74
N ALA A 135 12.20 13.99 9.96
CA ALA A 135 13.57 13.84 10.45
C ALA A 135 14.08 15.05 11.30
N ASP A 136 13.53 16.24 11.05
CA ASP A 136 13.91 17.48 11.75
C ASP A 136 12.94 17.86 12.89
N GLU A 137 11.78 17.20 12.99
CA GLU A 137 10.86 17.39 14.11
C GLU A 137 11.29 16.43 15.24
N ASN A 138 11.43 16.91 16.48
CA ASN A 138 11.68 16.07 17.67
C ASN A 138 10.47 15.15 18.01
N ARG A 139 9.85 14.52 17.02
CA ARG A 139 8.62 13.75 17.10
C ARG A 139 8.87 12.30 16.72
N ILE A 140 8.38 11.45 17.62
CA ILE A 140 8.18 9.99 17.56
C ILE A 140 8.39 9.40 16.16
N ASP A 141 9.56 8.76 15.98
CA ASP A 141 9.90 7.98 14.80
C ASP A 141 8.97 6.78 14.61
N LEU A 142 8.81 6.34 13.37
CA LEU A 142 8.34 4.99 13.13
C LEU A 142 9.30 3.98 13.77
N PRO A 143 8.80 2.86 14.32
CA PRO A 143 9.68 1.78 14.74
C PRO A 143 10.57 1.31 13.59
N ASP A 144 11.80 0.90 13.89
CA ASP A 144 12.76 0.38 12.89
C ASP A 144 12.08 -0.61 11.93
N PHE A 145 12.37 -0.48 10.63
CA PHE A 145 11.70 -1.29 9.61
C PHE A 145 11.82 -2.80 9.86
N LYS A 146 12.92 -3.29 10.47
CA LYS A 146 13.07 -4.70 10.83
C LYS A 146 12.05 -5.14 11.88
N LEU A 147 11.72 -4.26 12.82
CA LEU A 147 10.67 -4.50 13.81
C LEU A 147 9.28 -4.49 13.16
N LEU A 148 9.03 -3.60 12.19
CA LEU A 148 7.79 -3.62 11.41
C LEU A 148 7.64 -4.91 10.60
N LYS A 149 8.73 -5.40 9.99
CA LYS A 149 8.76 -6.71 9.32
C LYS A 149 8.47 -7.87 10.26
N TYR A 150 8.93 -7.79 11.51
CA TYR A 150 8.59 -8.78 12.53
C TYR A 150 7.10 -8.73 12.90
N PHE A 151 6.54 -7.54 13.14
CA PHE A 151 5.10 -7.42 13.42
C PHE A 151 4.25 -7.95 12.26
N ALA A 152 4.61 -7.64 11.02
CA ALA A 152 3.92 -8.18 9.85
C ALA A 152 3.96 -9.72 9.80
N LEU A 153 5.10 -10.35 10.15
CA LEU A 153 5.21 -11.81 10.18
C LEU A 153 4.37 -12.36 11.33
N TYR A 154 4.48 -11.77 12.52
CA TYR A 154 3.72 -12.18 13.70
C TYR A 154 2.21 -12.13 13.43
N ASP A 155 1.71 -11.03 12.85
CA ASP A 155 0.31 -10.86 12.49
C ASP A 155 -0.14 -11.86 11.41
N PHE A 156 0.73 -12.18 10.45
CA PHE A 156 0.44 -13.20 9.45
C PHE A 156 0.32 -14.61 10.08
N LEU A 157 1.27 -14.97 10.95
CA LEU A 157 1.33 -16.29 11.58
C LEU A 157 0.22 -16.51 12.62
N ASN A 158 -0.35 -15.45 13.17
CA ASN A 158 -1.43 -15.51 14.16
C ASN A 158 -2.84 -15.26 13.56
N ASP A 159 -2.95 -14.89 12.29
CA ASP A 159 -4.26 -14.72 11.65
C ASP A 159 -4.89 -16.07 11.31
N GLN A 160 -5.97 -16.40 12.03
CA GLN A 160 -6.74 -17.63 11.87
C GLN A 160 -7.51 -17.71 10.54
N GLN A 161 -7.66 -16.60 9.81
CA GLN A 161 -8.25 -16.58 8.47
C GLN A 161 -7.33 -17.26 7.44
N TYR A 162 -6.01 -17.29 7.67
CA TYR A 162 -5.10 -18.05 6.82
C TYR A 162 -5.11 -19.54 7.17
N PRO A 163 -5.12 -20.44 6.18
CA PRO A 163 -4.96 -21.86 6.43
C PRO A 163 -3.65 -22.17 7.16
N PRO A 164 -3.62 -23.15 8.08
CA PRO A 164 -2.38 -23.54 8.77
C PRO A 164 -1.23 -23.90 7.83
N ASP A 165 -1.54 -24.50 6.68
CA ASP A 165 -0.56 -24.86 5.66
C ASP A 165 0.10 -23.63 5.02
N LEU A 166 -0.66 -22.56 4.78
CA LEU A 166 -0.13 -21.33 4.22
C LEU A 166 0.84 -20.64 5.20
N ARG A 167 0.48 -20.61 6.50
CA ARG A 167 1.34 -20.07 7.56
C ARG A 167 2.62 -20.89 7.73
N ARG A 168 2.52 -22.22 7.69
CA ARG A 168 3.67 -23.12 7.73
C ARG A 168 4.56 -22.99 6.50
N ASN A 169 3.95 -22.86 5.31
CA ASN A 169 4.65 -22.65 4.05
C ASN A 169 5.50 -21.38 4.13
N LEU A 170 4.91 -20.23 4.49
CA LEU A 170 5.65 -18.97 4.63
C LEU A 170 6.90 -19.12 5.51
N LEU A 171 6.72 -19.68 6.71
CA LEU A 171 7.82 -19.85 7.66
C LEU A 171 8.90 -20.80 7.12
N GLY A 172 8.48 -21.91 6.50
CA GLY A 172 9.39 -22.87 5.87
C GLY A 172 10.20 -22.24 4.74
N ARG A 173 9.54 -21.49 3.86
CA ARG A 173 10.20 -20.78 2.75
C ARG A 173 11.16 -19.72 3.25
N ILE A 174 10.75 -18.84 4.18
CA ILE A 174 11.65 -17.83 4.77
C ILE A 174 12.90 -18.50 5.36
N LYS A 175 12.74 -19.61 6.08
CA LYS A 175 13.87 -20.32 6.70
C LYS A 175 14.85 -20.91 5.67
N VAL A 176 14.35 -21.47 4.57
CA VAL A 176 15.16 -22.17 3.57
C VAL A 176 15.75 -21.21 2.54
N GLU A 177 14.93 -20.29 2.04
CA GLU A 177 15.25 -19.44 0.89
C GLU A 177 15.75 -18.04 1.29
N ARG A 178 15.40 -17.55 2.50
CA ARG A 178 15.80 -16.23 3.02
C ARG A 178 16.41 -16.33 4.44
N PRO A 179 17.48 -17.12 4.65
CA PRO A 179 18.03 -17.40 5.99
C PRO A 179 18.44 -16.13 6.75
N GLU A 180 18.98 -15.12 6.08
CA GLU A 180 19.34 -13.84 6.70
C GLU A 180 18.11 -13.09 7.26
N LEU A 181 16.99 -13.12 6.52
CA LEU A 181 15.73 -12.56 7.01
C LEU A 181 15.23 -13.36 8.22
N PHE A 182 15.29 -14.70 8.15
CA PHE A 182 14.87 -15.56 9.25
C PHE A 182 15.64 -15.23 10.55
N GLU A 183 16.97 -15.12 10.48
CA GLU A 183 17.80 -14.74 11.62
C GLU A 183 17.45 -13.35 12.14
N GLN A 184 17.26 -12.37 11.25
CA GLN A 184 16.87 -11.02 11.64
C GLN A 184 15.53 -11.01 12.40
N LEU A 185 14.54 -11.78 11.95
CA LEU A 185 13.22 -11.86 12.60
C LEU A 185 13.30 -12.55 13.97
N ALA A 186 14.07 -13.63 14.08
CA ALA A 186 14.32 -14.31 15.35
C ALA A 186 15.01 -13.40 16.38
N GLN A 187 15.96 -12.58 15.94
CA GLN A 187 16.60 -11.58 16.81
C GLN A 187 15.63 -10.51 17.31
N GLN A 188 14.65 -10.09 16.49
CA GLN A 188 13.62 -9.14 16.94
C GLN A 188 12.69 -9.76 17.98
N GLU A 189 12.28 -11.02 17.76
CA GLU A 189 11.48 -11.76 18.74
C GLU A 189 12.20 -11.85 20.09
N GLU A 190 13.48 -12.24 20.10
CA GLU A 190 14.26 -12.38 21.32
C GLU A 190 14.40 -11.05 22.07
N LYS A 191 14.63 -9.94 21.35
CA LYS A 191 14.71 -8.60 21.94
C LYS A 191 13.41 -8.21 22.64
N LEU A 192 12.26 -8.44 21.99
CA LEU A 192 10.94 -8.13 22.56
C LEU A 192 10.64 -9.00 23.79
N LEU A 193 10.98 -10.29 23.75
CA LEU A 193 10.80 -11.19 24.88
C LEU A 193 11.65 -10.77 26.09
N LYS A 194 12.89 -10.31 25.87
CA LYS A 194 13.76 -9.77 26.93
C LYS A 194 13.18 -8.49 27.53
N GLN A 195 12.73 -7.56 26.71
CA GLN A 195 12.11 -6.31 27.16
C GLN A 195 10.84 -6.58 28.00
N SER A 196 9.97 -7.48 27.54
CA SER A 196 8.74 -7.85 28.27
C SER A 196 9.02 -8.45 29.65
N LYS A 197 10.12 -9.20 29.82
CA LYS A 197 10.54 -9.75 31.11
C LYS A 197 11.15 -8.72 32.05
N GLN A 198 11.76 -7.65 31.52
CA GLN A 198 12.36 -6.57 32.31
C GLN A 198 11.35 -5.49 32.72
N SER A 199 10.22 -5.39 32.01
CA SER A 199 9.11 -4.47 32.33
C SER A 199 8.05 -5.07 33.28
N LYS A 200 8.29 -6.27 33.82
CA LYS A 200 7.48 -6.91 34.86
C LYS A 200 8.22 -6.87 36.19
#